data_AF-A0A2G9MKV0-F1
#
_entry.id   AF-A0A2G9MKV0-F1
#
_cell.length_a   1.000
_cell.length_b   1.000
_cell.length_c   1.000
_cell.angle_alpha   90.00
_cell.angle_beta   90.00
_cell.angle_gamma   90.00
#
_symmetry.space_group_name_H-M   'P 1'
#
loop_
_entity.id
_entity.type
_entity.pdbx_description
1 polymer ?
#
loop_
_entity_poly.entity_id
_entity_poly.type
_entity_poly.pdbx_seq_one_letter_code
_entity_poly.pdbx_strand_id
1 'polypeptide(L)'
;MDKKGMALPVAIVVVIALFIVINQVVNISTRECSLDKDCESDSYCGSDYQCHKYPTIHESNYLPAALVLGVCMIIAAVILKWRKD
;
A
#
# COMPACT_ATOMS: atom_id res chain seq x y z
N MET A 1 -29.35 -45.01 21.05
CA MET A 1 -28.82 -43.90 20.24
C MET A 1 -27.53 -43.43 20.88
N ASP A 2 -26.41 -43.78 20.27
CA ASP A 2 -25.05 -43.58 20.78
C ASP A 2 -24.76 -42.13 21.19
N LYS A 3 -24.73 -41.88 22.51
CA LYS A 3 -24.33 -40.59 23.09
C LYS A 3 -22.86 -40.20 22.77
N LYS A 4 -22.09 -41.11 22.15
CA LYS A 4 -20.69 -40.93 21.76
C LYS A 4 -20.51 -40.40 20.31
N GLY A 5 -21.53 -40.52 19.45
CA GLY A 5 -21.46 -40.07 18.06
C GLY A 5 -21.72 -38.57 17.85
N MET A 6 -22.38 -37.91 18.81
CA MET A 6 -22.70 -36.48 18.74
C MET A 6 -21.66 -35.56 19.38
N ALA A 7 -20.77 -36.09 20.23
CA ALA A 7 -19.79 -35.28 20.95
C ALA A 7 -18.72 -34.71 20.00
N LEU A 8 -18.31 -35.49 18.99
CA LEU A 8 -17.29 -35.08 18.03
C LEU A 8 -17.71 -33.90 17.14
N PRO A 9 -18.88 -33.91 16.46
CA PRO A 9 -19.30 -32.76 15.64
C PRO A 9 -19.54 -31.51 16.49
N VAL A 10 -20.06 -31.64 17.72
CA VAL A 10 -20.25 -30.50 18.63
C VAL A 10 -18.91 -29.89 19.03
N ALA A 11 -17.91 -30.71 19.38
CA ALA A 11 -16.57 -30.21 19.71
C ALA A 11 -15.92 -29.46 18.53
N ILE A 12 -16.06 -29.97 17.31
CA ILE A 12 -15.53 -29.32 16.09
C ILE A 12 -16.18 -27.95 15.88
N VAL A 13 -17.51 -27.86 15.99
CA VAL A 13 -18.24 -26.60 15.83
C VAL A 13 -17.82 -25.57 16.88
N VAL A 14 -17.63 -26.01 18.13
CA VAL A 14 -17.17 -25.13 19.23
C VAL A 14 -15.76 -24.61 18.95
N VAL A 15 -14.84 -25.45 18.48
CA VAL A 15 -13.47 -25.04 18.14
C VAL A 15 -13.45 -24.03 16.99
N ILE A 16 -14.24 -24.27 15.94
CA ILE A 16 -14.37 -23.33 14.80
C ILE A 16 -14.95 -21.99 15.27
N ALA A 17 -16.00 -22.02 16.09
CA ALA A 17 -16.61 -20.81 16.63
C ALA A 17 -15.61 -20.02 17.50
N LEU A 18 -14.84 -20.70 18.35
CA LEU A 18 -13.77 -20.09 19.15
C LEU A 18 -12.70 -19.45 18.25
N PHE A 19 -12.28 -20.13 17.18
CA PHE A 19 -11.29 -19.61 16.25
C PHE A 19 -11.77 -18.31 15.57
N ILE A 20 -13.03 -18.25 15.16
CA ILE A 20 -13.61 -17.04 14.56
C ILE A 20 -13.61 -15.89 15.58
N VAL A 21 -14.04 -16.14 16.82
CA VAL A 21 -14.08 -15.12 17.88
C VAL A 21 -12.68 -14.59 18.19
N ILE A 22 -11.68 -15.47 18.30
CA ILE A 22 -10.29 -15.07 18.56
C ILE A 22 -9.78 -14.16 17.44
N ASN A 23 -9.98 -14.52 16.17
CA ASN A 23 -9.53 -13.68 15.05
C ASN A 23 -10.21 -12.31 15.03
N GLN A 24 -11.49 -12.22 15.40
CA GLN A 24 -12.18 -10.94 15.48
C GLN A 24 -11.64 -10.07 16.62
N VAL A 25 -11.38 -10.66 17.79
CA VAL A 25 -10.77 -9.94 18.93
C VAL A 25 -9.37 -9.45 18.56
N VAL A 26 -8.57 -10.29 17.91
CA VAL A 26 -7.22 -9.92 17.43
C VAL A 26 -7.31 -8.74 16.47
N ASN A 27 -8.15 -8.82 15.43
CA ASN A 27 -8.34 -7.72 14.47
C ASN A 27 -8.77 -6.40 15.12
N ILE A 28 -9.61 -6.45 16.16
CA ILE A 28 -10.03 -5.26 16.89
C ILE A 28 -8.87 -4.71 17.73
N SER A 29 -8.07 -5.59 18.35
CA SER A 29 -6.95 -5.21 19.21
C SER A 29 -5.72 -4.70 18.46
N THR A 30 -5.51 -5.16 17.22
CA THR A 30 -4.40 -4.72 16.35
C THR A 30 -4.73 -3.47 15.55
N ARG A 31 -5.92 -2.90 15.74
CA ARG A 31 -6.36 -1.70 15.04
C ARG A 31 -5.67 -0.48 15.67
N GLU A 32 -4.70 0.09 14.97
CA GLU A 32 -3.93 1.24 15.46
C GLU A 32 -4.65 2.56 15.21
N CYS A 33 -5.40 2.66 14.10
CA CYS A 33 -6.12 3.88 13.71
C CYS A 33 -7.50 3.60 13.10
N SER A 34 -8.40 4.59 13.17
CA SER A 34 -9.67 4.60 12.42
C SER A 34 -9.80 5.80 11.51
N LEU A 35 -9.13 6.89 11.85
CA LEU A 35 -9.11 8.15 11.12
C LEU A 35 -7.67 8.66 11.05
N ASP A 36 -7.35 9.46 10.03
CA ASP A 36 -6.00 10.02 9.86
C ASP A 36 -5.55 10.85 11.08
N LYS A 37 -6.49 11.48 11.79
CA LYS A 37 -6.23 12.25 13.02
C LYS A 37 -5.77 11.41 14.21
N ASP A 38 -5.92 10.09 14.14
CA ASP A 38 -5.47 9.16 15.18
C ASP A 38 -3.96 8.85 15.02
N CYS A 39 -3.37 9.20 13.87
CA CYS A 39 -1.94 9.02 13.55
C CYS A 39 -1.13 10.30 13.80
N GLU A 40 0.20 10.17 13.81
CA GLU A 40 1.14 11.30 13.88
C GLU A 40 0.97 12.24 12.67
N SER A 41 1.33 13.52 12.82
CA SER A 41 1.07 14.58 11.81
C SER A 41 1.69 14.33 10.42
N ASP A 42 2.67 13.44 10.32
CA ASP A 42 3.33 13.04 9.07
C ASP A 42 2.86 11.67 8.55
N SER A 43 1.73 11.17 9.07
CA SER A 43 1.20 9.85 8.78
C SER A 43 -0.31 9.86 8.47
N TYR A 44 -0.80 8.83 7.78
CA TYR A 44 -2.21 8.62 7.44
C TYR A 44 -2.67 7.21 7.87
N CYS A 45 -3.98 7.03 8.04
CA CYS A 45 -4.55 5.74 8.41
C CYS A 45 -4.79 4.89 7.16
N GLY A 46 -4.11 3.75 7.08
CA GLY A 46 -4.28 2.81 5.98
C GLY A 46 -5.58 1.99 6.09
N SER A 47 -5.94 1.31 4.99
CA SER A 47 -7.11 0.40 4.97
C SER A 47 -6.90 -0.89 5.77
N ASP A 48 -5.65 -1.17 6.13
CA ASP A 48 -5.19 -2.16 7.09
C ASP A 48 -5.31 -1.69 8.55
N TYR A 49 -5.79 -0.46 8.77
CA TYR A 49 -5.91 0.18 10.07
C TYR A 49 -4.58 0.38 10.81
N GLN A 50 -3.50 0.53 10.05
CA GLN A 50 -2.17 0.89 10.54
C GLN A 50 -1.81 2.31 10.08
N CYS A 51 -0.96 3.00 10.85
CA CYS A 51 -0.49 4.32 10.48
C CYS A 51 0.70 4.23 9.51
N HIS A 52 0.57 4.84 8.33
CA HIS A 52 1.59 4.87 7.29
C HIS A 52 2.14 6.28 7.13
N LYS A 53 3.46 6.44 6.95
CA LYS A 53 4.04 7.76 6.70
C LYS A 53 3.66 8.30 5.31
N TYR A 54 3.39 9.59 5.23
CA TYR A 54 3.25 10.26 3.93
C TYR A 54 4.56 10.11 3.14
N PRO A 55 4.50 9.74 1.85
CA PRO A 55 5.69 9.66 1.02
C PRO A 55 6.32 11.05 0.90
N THR A 56 7.61 11.16 1.19
CA THR A 56 8.35 12.39 0.96
C THR A 56 8.51 12.60 -0.54
N ILE A 57 7.93 13.69 -1.07
CA ILE A 57 8.14 14.08 -2.45
C ILE A 57 9.61 14.44 -2.61
N HIS A 58 10.38 13.59 -3.28
CA HIS A 58 11.74 13.93 -3.68
C HIS A 58 11.66 14.88 -4.88
N GLU A 59 12.15 16.11 -4.72
CA GLU A 59 12.41 17.00 -5.86
C GLU A 59 13.34 16.28 -6.84
N SER A 60 12.77 15.87 -7.96
CA SER A 60 13.53 15.25 -9.03
C SER A 60 14.13 16.37 -9.87
N ASN A 61 15.45 16.44 -9.94
CA ASN A 61 16.13 17.40 -10.80
C ASN A 61 15.94 17.01 -12.28
N TYR A 62 15.02 17.69 -12.97
CA TYR A 62 14.76 17.50 -14.41
C TYR A 62 15.74 18.28 -15.32
N LEU A 63 16.61 19.09 -14.72
CA LEU A 63 17.67 19.86 -15.38
C LEU A 63 18.53 19.03 -16.36
N PRO A 64 19.08 17.85 -15.98
CA PRO A 64 19.84 17.01 -16.92
C PRO A 64 18.97 16.50 -18.08
N ALA A 65 17.72 16.13 -17.83
CA ALA A 65 16.81 15.66 -18.89
C ALA A 65 16.47 16.78 -19.89
N ALA A 66 16.21 17.99 -19.39
CA ALA A 66 15.95 19.17 -20.22
C ALA A 66 17.17 19.55 -21.07
N LEU A 67 18.39 19.43 -20.52
CA LEU A 67 19.63 19.72 -21.24
C LEU A 67 19.85 18.74 -22.40
N VAL A 68 19.63 17.44 -22.18
CA VAL A 68 19.75 16.43 -23.24
C VAL A 68 18.75 16.69 -24.36
N LEU A 69 17.48 16.96 -24.02
CA LEU A 69 16.46 17.29 -25.03
C LEU A 69 16.81 18.56 -25.82
N GLY A 70 17.32 19.59 -25.14
CA GLY A 70 17.77 20.82 -25.80
C GLY A 70 18.90 20.57 -26.79
N VAL A 71 19.92 19.80 -26.40
CA VAL A 71 21.05 19.43 -27.26
C VAL A 71 20.57 18.62 -28.48
N CYS A 72 19.67 17.65 -28.28
CA CYS A 72 19.10 16.88 -29.38
C CYS A 72 18.35 17.76 -30.40
N MET A 73 17.58 18.76 -29.95
CA MET A 73 16.89 19.68 -30.85
C MET A 73 17.88 20.51 -31.68
N ILE A 74 18.96 21.01 -31.06
CA ILE A 74 19.98 21.78 -31.76
C ILE A 74 20.67 20.92 -32.83
N ILE A 75 21.07 19.69 -32.48
CA ILE A 75 21.71 18.77 -33.43
C ILE A 75 20.76 18.45 -34.60
N ALA A 76 19.50 18.16 -34.31
CA ALA A 76 18.50 17.88 -35.34
C ALA A 76 18.31 19.07 -36.29
N ALA A 77 18.27 20.30 -35.76
CA ALA A 77 18.17 21.52 -36.56
C ALA A 77 19.38 21.72 -37.47
N VAL A 78 20.60 21.45 -36.97
CA VAL A 78 21.83 21.55 -37.78
C VAL A 78 21.85 20.51 -38.90
N ILE A 79 21.50 19.25 -38.62
CA ILE A 79 21.43 18.18 -39.62
C ILE A 79 20.42 18.53 -40.73
N LEU A 80 19.25 19.04 -40.37
CA LEU A 80 18.23 19.42 -41.34
C LEU A 80 18.68 20.61 -42.21
N LYS A 81 19.37 21.58 -41.61
CA LYS A 81 19.96 22.71 -42.35
C LYS A 81 20.97 22.21 -43.38
N TRP A 82 21.90 21.35 -42.98
CA TRP A 82 22.94 20.81 -43.87
C TRP A 82 22.45 19.84 -44.95
N ARG A 83 21.23 19.29 -44.82
CA ARG A 83 20.61 18.46 -45.88
C ARG A 83 19.85 19.31 -46.91
N LYS A 84 19.41 20.50 -46.52
CA LYS A 84 18.56 21.35 -47.36
C LYS A 84 19.38 22.31 -48.23
N ASP A 85 20.60 22.62 -47.82
CA ASP A 85 21.65 23.22 -48.63
C ASP A 85 22.39 22.13 -49.44
#